data_AF-A0A1J5K3V0-F1
#
_entry.id   AF-A0A1J5K3V0-F1
#
_cell.length_a   1.000
_cell.length_b   1.000
_cell.length_c   1.000
_cell.angle_alpha   90.00
_cell.angle_beta   90.00
_cell.angle_gamma   90.00
#
_symmetry.space_group_name_H-M   'P 1'
#
loop_
_entity.id
_entity.type
_entity.pdbx_description
1 polymer ?
#
loop_
_entity_poly.entity_id
_entity_poly.type
_entity_poly.pdbx_seq_one_letter_code
_entity_poly.pdbx_strand_id
1 'polypeptide(L)'
;MKGQKIIDVAFKEVGTTESPKNSNQTKYGKWFGFNGVAWCAIFCSWVYAHAGLKLPKIGFYKGFAGCQTAVAHFKKTGEVTKKPQVGDLVFFDWNKDGRYDHVGIFNGWKSKAQGLFYTIEGNTSVSNQSNGGAVMNRVRSINVALFVHPKILD
;
A
#
# COMPACT_ATOMS: atom_id res chain seq x y z
N MET A 1 -19.16 3.02 1.57
CA MET A 1 -18.54 1.98 0.69
C MET A 1 -17.32 1.40 1.39
N LYS A 2 -16.98 0.12 1.17
CA LYS A 2 -15.85 -0.55 1.84
C LYS A 2 -14.51 0.16 1.61
N GLY A 3 -14.26 0.58 0.37
CA GLY A 3 -13.06 1.35 0.02
C GLY A 3 -12.85 2.64 0.80
N GLN A 4 -13.92 3.37 1.12
CA GLN A 4 -13.82 4.59 1.94
C GLN A 4 -13.33 4.27 3.36
N LYS A 5 -13.75 3.15 3.96
CA LYS A 5 -13.27 2.73 5.28
C LYS A 5 -11.76 2.50 5.29
N ILE A 6 -11.19 1.96 4.20
CA ILE A 6 -9.75 1.80 4.03
C ILE A 6 -9.06 3.17 4.09
N ILE A 7 -9.56 4.15 3.32
CA ILE A 7 -9.02 5.51 3.31
C ILE A 7 -9.14 6.19 4.66
N ASP A 8 -10.29 6.09 5.32
CA ASP A 8 -10.53 6.74 6.62
C ASP A 8 -9.54 6.23 7.69
N VAL A 9 -9.19 4.94 7.65
CA VAL A 9 -8.16 4.37 8.53
C VAL A 9 -6.76 4.82 8.11
N ALA A 10 -6.42 4.72 6.83
CA ALA A 10 -5.09 5.11 6.34
C ALA A 10 -4.80 6.61 6.55
N PHE A 11 -5.80 7.47 6.39
CA PHE A 11 -5.64 8.92 6.48
C PHE A 11 -5.32 9.38 7.90
N LYS A 12 -5.85 8.69 8.92
CA LYS A 12 -5.51 8.93 10.34
C LYS A 12 -4.05 8.66 10.66
N GLU A 13 -3.37 7.89 9.82
CA GLU A 13 -1.97 7.52 10.01
C GLU A 13 -1.00 8.50 9.32
N VAL A 14 -1.48 9.39 8.45
CA VAL A 14 -0.65 10.38 7.75
C VAL A 14 0.12 11.23 8.77
N GLY A 15 1.44 11.35 8.56
CA GLY A 15 2.35 12.02 9.48
C GLY A 15 3.01 11.09 10.50
N THR A 16 2.54 9.85 10.68
CA THR A 16 3.23 8.85 11.51
C THR A 16 4.60 8.54 10.92
N THR A 17 5.63 8.53 11.77
CA THR A 17 6.99 8.12 11.40
C THR A 17 7.43 6.89 12.18
N GLU A 18 8.42 6.19 11.65
CA GLU A 18 9.17 5.20 12.42
C GLU A 18 9.95 5.84 13.58
N SER A 19 10.20 5.04 14.60
CA SER A 19 10.97 5.47 15.78
C SER A 19 11.80 4.30 16.33
N PRO A 20 13.14 4.45 16.43
CA PRO A 20 13.93 5.61 16.02
C PRO A 20 13.89 5.91 14.51
N LYS A 21 14.33 7.11 14.09
CA LYS A 21 14.46 7.44 12.66
C LYS A 21 15.43 6.48 11.96
N ASN A 22 15.11 6.08 10.73
CA ASN A 22 15.84 5.10 9.91
C ASN A 22 15.87 3.67 10.48
N SER A 23 15.02 3.36 11.47
CA SER A 23 15.02 2.04 12.11
C SER A 23 14.04 1.05 11.48
N ASN A 24 13.10 1.51 10.65
CA ASN A 24 11.95 0.71 10.20
C ASN A 24 11.10 0.12 11.34
N GLN A 25 11.25 0.62 12.57
CA GLN A 25 10.45 0.18 13.71
C GLN A 25 9.17 1.01 13.81
N THR A 26 8.02 0.33 13.73
CA THR A 26 6.70 0.96 13.71
C THR A 26 5.68 0.14 14.51
N LYS A 27 4.55 0.77 14.88
CA LYS A 27 3.40 0.04 15.45
C LYS A 27 2.86 -1.02 14.48
N TYR A 28 3.00 -0.79 13.17
CA TYR A 28 2.56 -1.71 12.13
C TYR A 28 3.42 -2.98 12.10
N GLY A 29 4.75 -2.82 12.12
CA GLY A 29 5.69 -3.94 12.19
C GLY A 29 5.50 -4.77 13.46
N LYS A 30 5.34 -4.11 14.61
CA LYS A 30 5.00 -4.77 15.90
C LYS A 30 3.68 -5.54 15.81
N TRP A 31 2.62 -4.92 15.30
CA TRP A 31 1.33 -5.59 15.10
C TRP A 31 1.46 -6.78 14.16
N PHE A 32 2.24 -6.67 13.10
CA PHE A 32 2.41 -7.76 12.13
C PHE A 32 3.17 -8.94 12.74
N GLY A 33 4.09 -8.67 13.67
CA GLY A 33 5.07 -9.63 14.20
C GLY A 33 6.38 -9.63 13.41
N PHE A 34 6.60 -8.63 12.56
CA PHE A 34 7.81 -8.48 11.76
C PHE A 34 8.20 -7.00 11.71
N ASN A 35 8.97 -6.56 12.70
CA ASN A 35 9.31 -5.15 12.92
C ASN A 35 10.77 -4.86 12.53
N GLY A 36 11.10 -3.62 12.19
CA GLY A 36 12.46 -3.24 11.77
C GLY A 36 12.79 -3.58 10.32
N VAL A 37 11.77 -3.84 9.50
CA VAL A 37 11.89 -4.12 8.05
C VAL A 37 11.08 -3.11 7.26
N ALA A 38 11.36 -2.98 5.95
CA ALA A 38 10.57 -2.12 5.07
C ALA A 38 9.06 -2.44 5.22
N TRP A 39 8.26 -1.41 5.49
CA TRP A 39 6.93 -1.61 6.09
C TRP A 39 5.76 -1.07 5.24
N CYS A 40 5.99 -0.72 3.97
CA CYS A 40 4.92 -0.28 3.04
C CYS A 40 3.79 -1.31 2.89
N ALA A 41 4.16 -2.59 2.67
CA ALA A 41 3.23 -3.71 2.58
C ALA A 41 2.56 -4.04 3.92
N ILE A 42 3.34 -4.00 5.00
CA ILE A 42 2.84 -4.22 6.36
C ILE A 42 1.81 -3.15 6.73
N PHE A 43 2.05 -1.89 6.36
CA PHE A 43 1.11 -0.79 6.55
C PHE A 43 -0.21 -1.06 5.82
N CYS A 44 -0.17 -1.43 4.53
CA CYS A 44 -1.40 -1.74 3.78
C CYS A 44 -2.19 -2.90 4.44
N SER A 45 -1.49 -3.97 4.84
CA SER A 45 -2.11 -5.08 5.58
C SER A 45 -2.73 -4.65 6.90
N TRP A 46 -2.05 -3.76 7.64
CA TRP A 46 -2.53 -3.19 8.89
C TRP A 46 -3.80 -2.35 8.67
N VAL A 47 -3.80 -1.46 7.68
CA VAL A 47 -4.96 -0.62 7.34
C VAL A 47 -6.17 -1.49 7.01
N TYR A 48 -6.01 -2.48 6.12
CA TYR A 48 -7.11 -3.37 5.74
C TYR A 48 -7.68 -4.10 6.95
N ALA A 49 -6.83 -4.63 7.84
CA ALA A 49 -7.27 -5.30 9.05
C ALA A 49 -8.02 -4.34 10.01
N HIS A 50 -7.54 -3.12 10.20
CA HIS A 50 -8.14 -2.13 11.12
C HIS A 50 -9.37 -1.43 10.53
N ALA A 51 -9.59 -1.54 9.22
CA ALA A 51 -10.86 -1.19 8.58
C ALA A 51 -11.91 -2.31 8.66
N GLY A 52 -11.59 -3.45 9.30
CA GLY A 52 -12.46 -4.62 9.39
C GLY A 52 -12.53 -5.44 8.09
N LEU A 53 -11.60 -5.22 7.16
CA LEU A 53 -11.54 -5.82 5.83
C LEU A 53 -10.22 -6.57 5.66
N LYS A 54 -9.91 -7.44 6.62
CA LYS A 54 -8.62 -8.16 6.69
C LYS A 54 -8.35 -8.92 5.38
N LEU A 55 -7.19 -8.67 4.79
CA LEU A 55 -6.70 -9.41 3.62
C LEU A 55 -6.49 -10.91 3.93
N PRO A 56 -6.61 -11.80 2.93
CA PRO A 56 -6.36 -13.23 3.12
C PRO A 56 -4.89 -13.51 3.42
N LYS A 57 -4.55 -14.79 3.62
CA LYS A 57 -3.17 -15.22 3.81
C LYS A 57 -2.36 -15.06 2.52
N ILE A 58 -1.60 -13.98 2.40
CA ILE A 58 -0.77 -13.65 1.23
C ILE A 58 0.71 -13.75 1.63
N GLY A 59 1.19 -14.99 1.76
CA GLY A 59 2.48 -15.30 2.37
C GLY A 59 2.47 -15.25 3.90
N PHE A 60 1.60 -14.44 4.51
CA PHE A 60 1.51 -14.28 5.97
C PHE A 60 0.05 -14.31 6.47
N TYR A 61 -0.19 -14.73 7.72
CA TYR A 61 -1.55 -14.81 8.29
C TYR A 61 -2.28 -13.47 8.43
N LYS A 62 -1.54 -12.35 8.37
CA LYS A 62 -2.06 -10.98 8.53
C LYS A 62 -2.12 -10.20 7.21
N GLY A 63 -2.01 -10.88 6.06
CA GLY A 63 -1.93 -10.25 4.75
C GLY A 63 -0.57 -10.52 4.12
N PHE A 64 0.13 -9.47 3.69
CA PHE A 64 1.42 -9.54 3.03
C PHE A 64 2.44 -8.56 3.64
N ALA A 65 3.71 -8.92 3.59
CA ALA A 65 4.83 -8.05 3.98
C ALA A 65 5.79 -7.73 2.83
N GLY A 66 5.58 -8.31 1.64
CA GLY A 66 6.42 -8.08 0.47
C GLY A 66 5.60 -7.91 -0.81
N CYS A 67 6.01 -6.95 -1.65
CA CYS A 67 5.31 -6.58 -2.88
C CYS A 67 5.28 -7.72 -3.90
N GLN A 68 6.38 -8.45 -4.07
CA GLN A 68 6.51 -9.55 -5.04
C GLN A 68 5.53 -10.69 -4.70
N THR A 69 5.46 -11.10 -3.44
CA THR A 69 4.51 -12.11 -2.95
C THR A 69 3.07 -11.67 -3.19
N ALA A 70 2.75 -10.40 -2.91
CA ALA A 70 1.41 -9.87 -3.09
C ALA A 70 1.02 -9.79 -4.56
N VAL A 71 1.87 -9.24 -5.43
CA VAL A 71 1.58 -9.14 -6.86
C VAL A 71 1.43 -10.53 -7.50
N ALA A 72 2.28 -11.50 -7.13
CA ALA A 72 2.14 -12.88 -7.61
C ALA A 72 0.78 -13.47 -7.22
N HIS A 73 0.34 -13.26 -5.98
CA HIS A 73 -0.99 -13.67 -5.51
C HIS A 73 -2.10 -13.01 -6.32
N PHE A 74 -2.12 -11.68 -6.40
CA PHE A 74 -3.21 -10.94 -7.07
C PHE A 74 -3.28 -11.17 -8.57
N LYS A 75 -2.15 -11.43 -9.22
CA LYS A 75 -2.13 -11.91 -10.61
C LYS A 75 -2.78 -13.29 -10.73
N LYS A 76 -2.43 -14.23 -9.83
CA LYS A 76 -2.98 -15.60 -9.83
C LYS A 76 -4.49 -15.62 -9.55
N THR A 77 -4.99 -14.73 -8.70
CA THR A 77 -6.40 -14.69 -8.29
C THR A 77 -7.29 -13.81 -9.17
N GLY A 78 -6.72 -13.13 -10.16
CA GLY A 78 -7.43 -12.30 -11.13
C GLY A 78 -7.89 -10.94 -10.56
N GLU A 79 -7.18 -10.40 -9.57
CA GLU A 79 -7.56 -9.17 -8.85
C GLU A 79 -6.88 -7.91 -9.41
N VAL A 80 -6.01 -8.05 -10.41
CA VAL A 80 -5.41 -6.91 -11.13
C VAL A 80 -6.49 -6.18 -11.94
N THR A 81 -6.54 -4.86 -11.84
CA THR A 81 -7.55 -4.03 -12.51
C THR A 81 -6.94 -2.87 -13.29
N LYS A 82 -7.67 -2.41 -14.33
CA LYS A 82 -7.40 -1.15 -15.05
C LYS A 82 -8.34 -0.02 -14.63
N LYS A 83 -9.31 -0.30 -13.76
CA LYS A 83 -10.35 0.64 -13.31
C LYS A 83 -10.27 0.75 -11.77
N PRO A 84 -9.22 1.38 -11.23
CA PRO A 84 -9.04 1.44 -9.78
C PRO A 84 -10.18 2.20 -9.11
N GLN A 85 -10.56 1.72 -7.93
CA GLN A 85 -11.52 2.32 -7.03
C GLN A 85 -10.84 2.77 -5.74
N VAL A 86 -11.45 3.74 -5.05
CA VAL A 86 -10.97 4.20 -3.75
C VAL A 86 -10.78 3.01 -2.80
N GLY A 87 -9.63 2.92 -2.15
CA GLY A 87 -9.27 1.82 -1.25
C GLY A 87 -8.49 0.68 -1.91
N ASP A 88 -8.42 0.63 -3.25
CA ASP A 88 -7.61 -0.35 -3.98
C ASP A 88 -6.13 -0.28 -3.59
N LEU A 89 -5.43 -1.39 -3.77
CA LEU A 89 -3.98 -1.40 -3.65
C LEU A 89 -3.35 -0.94 -4.97
N VAL A 90 -2.23 -0.23 -4.86
CA VAL A 90 -1.41 0.15 -6.01
C VAL A 90 0.03 -0.23 -5.73
N PHE A 91 0.57 -1.11 -6.58
CA PHE A 91 1.96 -1.52 -6.54
C PHE A 91 2.76 -0.70 -7.53
N PHE A 92 4.01 -0.40 -7.18
CA PHE A 92 4.86 0.46 -7.97
C PHE A 92 6.14 -0.25 -8.38
N ASP A 93 6.49 -0.10 -9.66
CA ASP A 93 7.73 -0.56 -10.28
C ASP A 93 8.45 0.71 -10.79
N TRP A 94 9.35 1.25 -9.97
CA TRP A 94 9.89 2.60 -10.18
C TRP A 94 10.80 2.65 -11.40
N ASN A 95 11.56 1.59 -11.62
CA ASN A 95 12.56 1.45 -12.67
C ASN A 95 12.04 0.65 -13.88
N LYS A 96 10.81 0.15 -13.84
CA LYS A 96 10.14 -0.61 -14.90
C LYS A 96 10.87 -1.92 -15.24
N ASP A 97 11.45 -2.57 -14.24
CA ASP A 97 12.19 -3.83 -14.41
C ASP A 97 11.33 -5.09 -14.16
N GLY A 98 10.03 -4.90 -13.87
CA GLY A 98 9.09 -5.97 -13.54
C GLY A 98 9.11 -6.38 -12.06
N ARG A 99 9.92 -5.72 -11.22
CA ARG A 99 9.94 -5.90 -9.76
C ARG A 99 9.24 -4.72 -9.10
N TYR A 100 8.36 -5.04 -8.17
CA TYR A 100 7.57 -4.02 -7.48
C TYR A 100 8.28 -3.58 -6.20
N ASP A 101 8.69 -2.32 -6.17
CA ASP A 101 9.48 -1.69 -5.12
C ASP A 101 8.63 -1.19 -3.95
N HIS A 102 7.37 -0.89 -4.20
CA HIS A 102 6.50 -0.22 -3.23
C HIS A 102 5.03 -0.54 -3.43
N VAL A 103 4.23 -0.24 -2.41
CA VAL A 103 2.77 -0.36 -2.44
C VAL A 103 2.14 0.76 -1.64
N GLY A 104 1.01 1.26 -2.13
CA GLY A 104 0.15 2.20 -1.45
C GLY A 104 -1.33 1.85 -1.61
N ILE A 105 -2.17 2.73 -1.09
CA ILE A 105 -3.63 2.64 -1.22
C ILE A 105 -4.10 3.77 -2.12
N PHE A 106 -4.84 3.43 -3.18
CA PHE A 106 -5.41 4.39 -4.12
C PHE A 106 -6.50 5.24 -3.46
N ASN A 107 -6.31 6.56 -3.48
CA ASN A 107 -7.21 7.56 -2.90
C ASN A 107 -7.82 8.48 -3.97
N GLY A 108 -8.17 7.91 -5.13
CA GLY A 108 -8.87 8.64 -6.18
C GLY A 108 -7.96 9.36 -7.18
N TRP A 109 -8.56 9.75 -8.30
CA TRP A 109 -7.86 10.43 -9.39
C TRP A 109 -7.63 11.90 -9.05
N LYS A 110 -6.41 12.37 -9.26
CA LYS A 110 -6.09 13.80 -9.30
C LYS A 110 -6.40 14.36 -10.68
N SER A 111 -5.96 13.66 -11.72
CA SER A 111 -6.25 13.97 -13.12
C SER A 111 -6.14 12.69 -13.94
N LYS A 112 -7.26 12.20 -14.46
CA LYS A 112 -7.27 11.04 -15.38
C LYS A 112 -6.54 11.34 -16.68
N ALA A 113 -6.71 12.56 -17.21
CA ALA A 113 -6.07 12.98 -18.46
C ALA A 113 -4.53 12.95 -18.37
N GLN A 114 -3.98 13.30 -17.20
CA GLN A 114 -2.53 13.28 -16.95
C GLN A 114 -2.04 11.95 -16.34
N GLY A 115 -2.95 11.00 -16.08
CA GLY A 115 -2.62 9.75 -15.39
C GLY A 115 -2.09 9.97 -13.96
N LEU A 116 -2.56 11.00 -13.27
CA LEU A 116 -2.15 11.34 -11.90
C LEU A 116 -3.24 10.98 -10.89
N PHE A 117 -2.84 10.39 -9.77
CA PHE A 117 -3.76 9.97 -8.71
C PHE A 117 -3.15 10.18 -7.32
N TYR A 118 -4.03 10.22 -6.32
CA TYR A 118 -3.66 10.31 -4.92
C TYR A 118 -3.49 8.92 -4.32
N THR A 119 -2.59 8.81 -3.35
CA THR A 119 -2.38 7.60 -2.57
C THR A 119 -2.11 7.91 -1.11
N ILE A 120 -2.36 6.94 -0.25
CA ILE A 120 -1.85 6.93 1.12
C ILE A 120 -0.87 5.76 1.24
N GLU A 121 0.35 6.07 1.62
CA GLU A 121 1.49 5.16 1.57
C GLU A 121 2.22 5.15 2.90
N GLY A 122 2.63 3.97 3.36
CA GLY A 122 3.56 3.81 4.48
C GLY A 122 4.97 3.61 3.97
N ASN A 123 5.96 3.97 4.78
CA ASN A 123 7.39 3.88 4.47
C ASN A 123 7.84 4.70 3.25
N THR A 124 7.31 5.92 3.09
CA THR A 124 7.65 6.79 1.96
C THR A 124 8.04 8.20 2.44
N SER A 125 8.72 8.95 1.59
CA SER A 125 9.07 10.36 1.81
C SER A 125 9.22 11.10 0.48
N VAL A 126 9.47 12.41 0.54
CA VAL A 126 9.79 13.21 -0.65
C VAL A 126 11.10 12.74 -1.29
N SER A 127 12.10 12.35 -0.49
CA SER A 127 13.43 11.96 -0.97
C SER A 127 13.63 10.45 -1.15
N ASN A 128 12.77 9.59 -0.56
CA ASN A 128 12.86 8.14 -0.70
C ASN A 128 11.46 7.53 -0.83
N GLN A 129 11.18 6.94 -1.99
CA GLN A 129 9.84 6.46 -2.32
C GLN A 129 9.48 5.11 -1.70
N SER A 130 10.48 4.30 -1.29
CA SER A 130 10.27 2.93 -0.79
C SER A 130 10.72 2.68 0.65
N ASN A 131 11.53 3.58 1.21
CA ASN A 131 12.04 3.49 2.58
C ASN A 131 12.20 4.88 3.23
N GLY A 132 11.17 5.71 3.10
CA GLY A 132 11.19 7.09 3.57
C GLY A 132 10.81 7.26 5.04
N GLY A 133 10.39 6.19 5.73
CA GLY A 133 10.16 6.19 7.17
C GLY A 133 8.92 6.95 7.66
N ALA A 134 8.02 7.37 6.76
CA ALA A 134 6.79 8.07 7.12
C ALA A 134 5.56 7.52 6.38
N VAL A 135 4.38 7.76 6.96
CA VAL A 135 3.10 7.67 6.26
C VAL A 135 2.78 9.01 5.62
N MET A 136 2.49 9.02 4.32
CA MET A 136 2.20 10.26 3.58
C MET A 136 1.03 10.09 2.61
N ASN A 137 0.30 11.19 2.40
CA ASN A 137 -0.50 11.38 1.19
C ASN A 137 0.45 11.74 0.03
N ARG A 138 0.38 11.01 -1.09
CA ARG A 138 1.27 11.18 -2.24
C ARG A 138 0.46 11.38 -3.51
N VAL A 139 1.09 12.01 -4.50
CA VAL A 139 0.61 12.04 -5.88
C VAL A 139 1.52 11.15 -6.71
N ARG A 140 0.93 10.21 -7.44
CA ARG A 140 1.64 9.20 -8.22
C ARG A 140 1.18 9.21 -9.68
N SER A 141 2.05 8.72 -10.56
CA SER A 141 1.76 8.55 -11.98
C SER A 141 1.40 7.11 -12.29
N ILE A 142 0.44 6.93 -13.19
CA ILE A 142 0.00 5.62 -13.68
C ILE A 142 1.11 4.84 -14.40
N ASN A 143 2.14 5.54 -14.89
CA ASN A 143 3.19 4.97 -15.73
C ASN A 143 4.07 3.92 -15.05
N VAL A 144 4.01 3.83 -13.72
CA VAL A 144 4.76 2.89 -12.88
C VAL A 144 3.84 2.06 -11.98
N ALA A 145 2.52 2.11 -12.22
CA ALA A 145 1.51 1.59 -11.31
C ALA A 145 0.87 0.30 -11.83
N LEU A 146 0.72 -0.68 -10.93
CA LEU A 146 -0.17 -1.82 -11.09
C LEU A 146 -1.28 -1.72 -10.04
N PHE A 147 -2.52 -1.54 -10.47
CA PHE A 147 -3.67 -1.51 -9.57
C PHE A 147 -4.22 -2.91 -9.31
N VAL A 148 -4.66 -3.13 -8.08
CA VAL A 148 -5.32 -4.34 -7.62
C VAL A 148 -6.60 -3.94 -6.89
N HIS A 149 -7.70 -4.58 -7.24
CA HIS A 149 -8.96 -4.52 -6.52
C HIS A 149 -9.14 -5.81 -5.72
N PRO A 150 -8.81 -5.81 -4.41
CA PRO A 150 -8.97 -7.02 -3.61
C PRO A 150 -10.43 -7.42 -3.47
N LYS A 151 -10.78 -8.70 -3.67
CA LYS A 151 -12.16 -9.24 -3.58
C LYS A 151 -12.87 -8.94 -2.26
N ILE A 152 -12.12 -8.66 -1.19
CA ILE A 152 -12.71 -8.27 0.10
C ILE A 152 -13.45 -6.93 0.02
N LEU A 153 -13.16 -6.10 -0.99
CA LEU A 153 -13.80 -4.81 -1.24
C LEU A 153 -15.12 -4.89 -2.02
N ASP A 154 -15.45 -6.05 -2.60
CA ASP A 154 -16.71 -6.29 -3.33
C ASP A 154 -17.96 -6.11 -2.46
#